data_AF-K8XL52-F1
#
_entry.id   AF-K8XL52-F1
#
_cell.length_a   1.000
_cell.length_b   1.000
_cell.length_c   1.000
_cell.angle_alpha   90.00
_cell.angle_beta   90.00
_cell.angle_gamma   90.00
#
_symmetry.space_group_name_H-M   'P 1'
#
loop_
_entity.id
_entity.type
_entity.pdbx_description
1 polymer ?
#
loop_
_entity_poly.entity_id
_entity_poly.type
_entity_poly.pdbx_seq_one_letter_code
_entity_poly.pdbx_strand_id
1 'polypeptide(L)' 'MVPAVPREPARGHTGIPDPNADFDRLGLDSPLAVSLLIEIEERYGVDLPPEELFENPTLDAVGEYVHQHLRQDVA' A
#
# COMPACT_ATOMS: atom_id res chain seq x y z
N MET A 1 -30.01 -17.70 -20.20
CA MET A 1 -30.23 -16.27 -19.97
C MET A 1 -29.74 -15.97 -18.56
N VAL A 2 -28.49 -15.52 -18.42
CA VAL A 2 -27.91 -15.12 -17.12
C VAL A 2 -28.39 -13.69 -16.81
N PRO A 3 -28.93 -13.42 -15.60
CA PRO A 3 -29.30 -12.06 -15.24
C PRO A 3 -28.04 -11.19 -15.21
N ALA A 4 -28.11 -10.03 -15.87
CA ALA A 4 -27.07 -9.02 -15.76
C ALA A 4 -27.05 -8.51 -14.31
N VAL A 5 -26.03 -8.89 -13.57
CA VAL A 5 -25.74 -8.29 -12.26
C VAL A 5 -25.57 -6.79 -12.50
N PRO A 6 -26.31 -5.90 -11.82
CA PRO A 6 -26.09 -4.47 -11.96
C PRO A 6 -24.64 -4.20 -11.52
N ARG A 7 -23.81 -3.76 -12.46
CA ARG A 7 -22.45 -3.28 -12.14
C ARG A 7 -22.66 -1.97 -11.41
N GLU A 8 -22.54 -1.99 -10.08
CA GLU A 8 -22.53 -0.75 -9.30
C GLU A 8 -21.48 0.19 -9.93
N PRO A 9 -21.80 1.48 -10.14
CA PRO A 9 -20.79 2.42 -10.58
C PRO A 9 -19.69 2.41 -9.51
N ALA A 10 -18.46 2.07 -9.91
CA ALA A 10 -17.30 2.22 -9.06
C ALA A 10 -17.29 3.66 -8.56
N ARG A 11 -17.79 3.87 -7.33
CA ARG A 11 -17.74 5.17 -6.68
C ARG A 11 -16.26 5.49 -6.62
N GLY A 12 -15.82 6.52 -7.34
CA GLY A 12 -14.45 6.98 -7.26
C GLY A 12 -14.09 7.13 -5.79
N HIS A 13 -13.07 6.39 -5.34
CA HIS A 13 -12.49 6.58 -4.02
C HIS A 13 -11.67 7.88 -4.07
N THR A 14 -12.36 9.01 -4.23
CA THR A 14 -11.78 10.35 -4.08
C THR A 14 -11.89 10.72 -2.61
N GLY A 15 -11.29 9.90 -1.76
CA GLY A 15 -11.01 10.18 -0.36
C GLY A 15 -9.53 9.95 -0.17
N ILE A 16 -8.87 10.77 0.66
CA ILE A 16 -7.53 10.43 1.13
C ILE A 16 -7.69 9.12 1.92
N PRO A 17 -6.94 8.05 1.59
CA PRO A 17 -7.02 6.81 2.33
C PRO A 17 -6.66 7.08 3.80
N ASP A 18 -7.40 6.47 4.72
CA ASP A 18 -7.11 6.62 6.13
C ASP A 18 -5.77 5.92 6.43
N PRO A 19 -4.74 6.64 6.90
CA PRO A 19 -3.40 6.07 6.99
C PRO A 19 -3.27 5.00 8.07
N ASN A 20 -4.22 4.95 9.01
CA ASN A 20 -4.30 3.96 10.07
C ASN A 20 -5.20 2.77 9.71
N ALA A 21 -5.85 2.79 8.55
CA ALA A 21 -6.65 1.66 8.09
C ALA A 21 -5.75 0.54 7.60
N ASP A 22 -6.19 -0.69 7.88
CA ASP A 22 -5.54 -1.89 7.37
C ASP A 22 -5.53 -1.90 5.84
N PHE A 23 -4.45 -2.41 5.24
CA PHE A 23 -4.30 -2.56 3.80
C PHE A 23 -5.44 -3.33 3.12
N ASP A 24 -6.00 -4.35 3.78
CA ASP A 24 -7.19 -5.09 3.32
C ASP A 24 -8.41 -4.18 3.15
N ARG A 25 -8.62 -3.24 4.10
CA ARG A 25 -9.71 -2.25 4.04
C ARG A 25 -9.51 -1.20 2.96
N LEU A 26 -8.26 -0.92 2.62
CA LEU A 26 -7.87 -0.02 1.54
C LEU A 26 -7.92 -0.70 0.16
N GLY A 27 -8.18 -2.01 0.10
CA GLY A 27 -8.20 -2.79 -1.14
C GLY A 27 -6.80 -3.05 -1.71
N LEU A 28 -5.79 -3.13 -0.84
CA LEU A 28 -4.44 -3.48 -1.25
C LEU A 28 -4.35 -5.00 -1.46
N ASP A 29 -4.51 -5.43 -2.71
CA ASP A 29 -4.30 -6.82 -3.11
C ASP A 29 -2.80 -7.11 -3.38
N SER A 30 -2.41 -8.38 -3.41
CA SER A 30 -1.01 -8.80 -3.64
C SER A 30 -0.28 -8.12 -4.80
N PRO A 31 -0.83 -7.99 -6.03
CA PRO A 31 -0.13 -7.31 -7.12
C PRO A 31 0.04 -5.80 -6.89
N LEU A 32 -0.92 -5.17 -6.21
CA LEU A 32 -0.82 -3.75 -5.86
C LEU A 32 0.18 -3.52 -4.72
N ALA A 33 0.23 -4.43 -3.75
CA ALA A 33 1.23 -4.43 -2.70
C ALA A 33 2.66 -4.53 -3.27
N VAL A 34 2.92 -5.44 -4.21
CA VAL A 34 4.22 -5.55 -4.87
C VAL A 34 4.58 -4.27 -5.63
N SER A 35 3.61 -3.67 -6.31
CA SER A 35 3.83 -2.40 -7.04
C SER A 35 4.13 -1.25 -6.08
N LEU A 36 3.48 -1.22 -4.91
CA LEU A 36 3.76 -0.25 -3.84
C LEU A 36 5.17 -0.42 -3.29
N LEU A 37 5.62 -1.65 -3.03
CA LEU A 37 6.99 -1.94 -2.59
C LEU A 37 8.00 -1.38 -3.59
N ILE A 38 7.90 -1.77 -4.87
CA ILE A 38 8.83 -1.32 -5.91
C ILE A 38 8.87 0.21 -6.01
N GLU A 39 7.72 0.89 -5.96
CA GLU A 39 7.68 2.36 -5.99
C GLU A 39 8.33 3.00 -4.76
N ILE A 40 8.18 2.39 -3.57
CA ILE A 40 8.82 2.88 -2.35
C ILE A 40 10.34 2.69 -2.46
N GLU A 41 10.79 1.51 -2.87
CA GLU A 41 12.22 1.20 -3.02
C GLU A 41 12.88 2.14 -4.05
N GLU A 42 12.27 2.29 -5.23
CA GLU A 42 12.78 3.16 -6.31
C GLU A 42 12.75 4.65 -5.94
N ARG A 43 11.72 5.12 -5.21
CA ARG A 43 11.58 6.54 -4.87
C ARG A 43 12.43 6.96 -3.67
N TYR A 44 12.56 6.09 -2.69
CA TYR A 44 13.18 6.41 -1.40
C TYR A 44 14.52 5.71 -1.17
N GLY A 45 14.92 4.77 -2.03
CA GLY A 45 16.19 4.03 -1.90
C GLY A 45 16.23 3.17 -0.64
N VAL A 46 15.08 2.69 -0.17
CA VAL A 46 14.97 1.83 1.01
C VAL A 46 14.71 0.40 0.56
N ASP A 47 15.29 -0.58 1.26
CA ASP A 47 14.92 -2.00 1.09
C ASP A 47 13.69 -2.26 1.98
N LEU A 48 12.53 -2.50 1.38
CA LEU A 48 11.29 -2.74 2.12
C LEU A 48 10.84 -4.19 1.91
N PRO A 49 11.11 -5.10 2.86
CA PRO A 49 10.69 -6.48 2.72
C PRO A 49 9.16 -6.58 2.74
N PRO A 50 8.55 -7.49 1.96
CA PRO A 50 7.10 -7.67 1.93
C PRO A 50 6.52 -8.09 3.29
N GLU A 51 7.32 -8.72 4.14
CA GLU A 51 6.97 -9.05 5.53
C GLU A 51 6.55 -7.82 6.33
N GLU A 52 7.16 -6.66 6.10
CA GLU A 52 6.77 -5.41 6.77
C GLU A 52 5.34 -4.98 6.42
N LEU A 53 4.84 -5.26 5.21
CA LEU A 53 3.43 -4.98 4.90
C LEU A 53 2.45 -5.86 5.68
N PHE A 54 2.90 -7.03 6.13
CA PHE A 54 2.09 -7.95 6.94
C PHE A 54 2.24 -7.68 8.45
N GLU A 55 3.44 -7.35 8.90
CA GLU A 55 3.73 -7.00 10.30
C GLU A 55 3.17 -5.62 10.66
N ASN A 56 3.22 -4.69 9.71
CA ASN A 56 2.78 -3.30 9.83
C ASN A 56 1.74 -2.96 8.76
N PRO A 57 0.49 -3.46 8.87
CA PRO A 57 -0.48 -3.46 7.78
C PRO A 57 -1.18 -2.10 7.55
N THR A 58 -0.51 -0.98 7.80
CA THR A 58 -1.07 0.38 7.65
C THR A 58 -0.09 1.29 6.92
N LEU A 59 -0.62 2.32 6.23
CA LEU A 59 0.22 3.30 5.53
C LEU A 59 1.11 4.09 6.49
N ASP A 60 0.63 4.41 7.70
CA ASP A 60 1.38 5.14 8.71
C ASP A 60 2.60 4.34 9.18
N ALA A 61 2.41 3.06 9.50
CA ALA A 61 3.49 2.20 9.98
C ALA A 61 4.56 1.94 8.91
N VAL A 62 4.16 1.72 7.64
CA VAL A 62 5.12 1.64 6.52
C VAL A 62 5.83 2.98 6.32
N GLY A 63 5.12 4.10 6.42
CA GLY A 63 5.72 5.44 6.34
C GLY A 63 6.78 5.68 7.42
N GLU A 64 6.51 5.22 8.65
CA GLU A 64 7.47 5.27 9.74
C GLU A 64 8.69 4.37 9.49
N TYR A 65 8.49 3.14 9.01
CA TYR A 65 9.59 2.25 8.61
C TYR A 65 10.49 2.91 7.56
N VAL A 66 9.89 3.43 6.49
CA VAL A 66 10.61 4.14 5.43
C VAL A 66 11.35 5.34 5.99
N HIS A 67 10.73 6.13 6.87
CA HIS A 67 11.38 7.28 7.52
C HIS A 67 12.59 6.89 8.38
N GLN A 68 12.52 5.75 9.06
CA GLN A 68 13.64 5.24 9.86
C GLN A 68 14.80 4.75 8.97
N HIS A 69 14.49 4.16 7.81
CA HIS A 69 15.48 3.58 6.90
C HIS A 69 16.02 4.56 5.84
N LEU A 70 15.31 5.68 5.60
CA LEU A 70 15.74 6.77 4.72
C LEU A 70 17.11 7.38 5.07
N ARG A 71 17.61 7.19 6.30
CA ARG A 71 18.95 7.65 6.73
C ARG A 71 20.08 6.66 6.45
N GLN A 72 19.77 5.45 6.02
CA GLN A 72 20.76 4.37 5.92
C GLN A 72 21.35 4.23 4.51
N ASP A 73 20.74 4.85 3.50
CA ASP A 73 21.24 4.85 2.11
C ASP A 73 21.92 6.18 1.76
N VAL A 74 23.07 6.43 2.40
CA VAL A 74 24.08 7.36 1.88
C VAL A 74 25.43 6.67 2.00
N ALA A 75 25.73 5.79 1.04
CA ALA A 75 27.06 5.22 0.83
C ALA A 75 27.50 5.47 -0.62
#